data_AF-A0A8E1QZ70-F1
#
_entry.id   AF-A0A8E1QZ70-F1
#
_cell.length_a   1.000
_cell.length_b   1.000
_cell.length_c   1.000
_cell.angle_alpha   90.00
_cell.angle_beta   90.00
_cell.angle_gamma   90.00
#
_symmetry.space_group_name_H-M   'P 1'
#
loop_
_entity.id
_entity.type
_entity.pdbx_description
1 polymer ?
#
loop_
_entity_poly.entity_id
_entity_poly.type
_entity_poly.pdbx_seq_one_letter_code
_entity_poly.pdbx_strand_id
1 'polypeptide(L)'
;MSLQANAQTAGDRLFAQGQKLQLKQTVSSQKQAIAKFSAAKKAYDSSTKKAMCDNQIAICRSNIKLITRKTRTVTKKETVVLEKADSAVPPEVAKDPVRLSLSVSSVEFKSSGKKSDNHEVTVNCNYDDWTYTFPEWVDVTKNGNKLTLTADPNKTDGERSGVLTVKCYDEKAELMIYQKKPFSLKSLIGGKK
;
A
#
# COMPACT_ATOMS: atom_id res chain seq x y z
N MET A 1 37.49 -1.21 1.63
CA MET A 1 36.36 -0.52 2.30
C MET A 1 35.42 -0.03 1.20
N SER A 2 34.26 -0.68 1.04
CA SER A 2 33.34 -0.38 -0.07
C SER A 2 32.22 0.52 0.45
N LEU A 3 32.35 1.83 0.23
CA LEU A 3 31.28 2.81 0.47
C LEU A 3 30.20 2.64 -0.61
N GLN A 4 29.30 1.67 -0.43
CA GLN A 4 28.00 1.67 -1.12
C GLN A 4 26.96 2.34 -0.22
N ALA A 5 27.10 3.65 -0.04
CA ALA A 5 25.98 4.47 0.40
C ALA A 5 24.99 4.52 -0.78
N ASN A 6 23.91 3.74 -0.73
CA ASN A 6 22.79 3.88 -1.66
C ASN A 6 22.23 5.31 -1.51
N ALA A 7 22.66 6.24 -2.38
CA ALA A 7 22.17 7.60 -2.36
C ALA A 7 20.68 7.60 -2.74
N GLN A 8 19.82 7.86 -1.77
CA GLN A 8 18.37 7.97 -2.01
C GLN A 8 18.10 9.17 -2.93
N THR A 9 17.46 8.93 -4.08
CA THR A 9 17.15 10.00 -5.03
C THR A 9 16.16 11.01 -4.42
N ALA A 10 16.02 12.20 -5.01
CA ALA A 10 14.98 13.14 -4.60
C ALA A 10 13.58 12.52 -4.70
N GLY A 11 13.31 11.73 -5.75
CA GLY A 11 12.08 10.98 -5.92
C GLY A 11 11.85 9.97 -4.79
N ASP A 12 12.86 9.18 -4.44
CA ASP A 12 12.75 8.18 -3.37
C ASP A 12 12.51 8.81 -2.00
N ARG A 13 13.08 10.00 -1.73
CA ARG A 13 12.80 10.76 -0.51
C ARG A 13 11.35 11.24 -0.46
N LEU A 14 10.82 11.77 -1.57
CA LEU A 14 9.44 12.22 -1.67
C LEU A 14 8.45 11.04 -1.54
N PHE A 15 8.77 9.91 -2.17
CA PHE A 15 7.95 8.70 -2.08
C PHE A 15 7.86 8.21 -0.64
N ALA A 16 9.00 8.11 0.06
CA ALA A 16 9.05 7.71 1.47
C ALA A 16 8.24 8.65 2.39
N GLN A 17 8.27 9.96 2.12
CA GLN A 17 7.42 10.92 2.85
C GLN A 17 5.93 10.69 2.57
N GLY A 18 5.56 10.40 1.32
CA GLY A 18 4.21 10.04 0.93
C GLY A 18 3.69 8.81 1.68
N GLN A 19 4.50 7.74 1.76
CA GLN A 19 4.13 6.52 2.49
C GLN A 19 3.86 6.80 3.97
N LYS A 20 4.72 7.55 4.65
CA LYS A 20 4.53 7.92 6.07
C LYS A 20 3.23 8.69 6.30
N LEU A 21 2.85 9.56 5.36
CA LEU A 21 1.60 10.32 5.42
C LEU A 21 0.38 9.44 5.10
N GLN A 22 0.50 8.52 4.15
CA GLN A 22 -0.56 7.59 3.76
C GLN A 22 -0.94 6.62 4.88
N LEU A 23 0.00 6.25 5.75
CA LEU A 23 -0.31 5.40 6.92
C LEU A 23 -1.15 6.14 7.97
N LYS A 24 -1.16 7.47 7.96
CA LYS A 24 -2.05 8.25 8.81
C LYS A 24 -3.46 8.21 8.24
N GLN A 25 -4.39 7.67 9.01
CA GLN A 25 -5.80 7.48 8.62
C GLN A 25 -6.62 8.78 8.71
N THR A 26 -6.09 9.90 8.21
CA THR A 26 -6.79 11.20 8.18
C THR A 26 -6.82 11.78 6.77
N VAL A 27 -7.94 12.44 6.40
CA VAL A 27 -8.11 13.04 5.07
C VAL A 27 -6.98 14.03 4.74
N SER A 28 -6.56 14.84 5.72
CA SER A 28 -5.46 15.80 5.54
C SER A 28 -4.15 15.10 5.18
N SER A 29 -3.79 14.04 5.91
CA SER A 29 -2.56 13.29 5.63
C SER A 29 -2.61 12.58 4.28
N GLN A 30 -3.76 12.03 3.89
CA GLN A 30 -3.92 11.44 2.56
C GLN A 30 -3.76 12.48 1.43
N LYS A 31 -4.28 13.70 1.60
CA LYS A 31 -4.07 14.80 0.64
C LYS A 31 -2.59 15.19 0.53
N GLN A 32 -1.89 15.27 1.67
CA GLN A 32 -0.44 15.53 1.68
C GLN A 32 0.34 14.37 1.04
N ALA A 33 -0.06 13.11 1.27
CA ALA A 33 0.54 11.94 0.64
C ALA A 33 0.41 12.01 -0.89
N ILE A 34 -0.78 12.34 -1.41
CA ILE A 34 -1.00 12.56 -2.86
C ILE A 34 -0.04 13.61 -3.41
N ALA A 35 0.16 14.73 -2.72
CA ALA A 35 1.09 15.77 -3.15
C ALA A 35 2.53 15.25 -3.20
N LYS A 36 2.96 14.47 -2.20
CA LYS A 36 4.30 13.86 -2.16
C LYS A 36 4.50 12.82 -3.26
N PHE A 37 3.54 11.94 -3.50
CA PHE A 37 3.61 10.97 -4.61
C PHE A 37 3.58 11.65 -5.98
N SER A 38 2.81 12.74 -6.14
CA SER A 38 2.81 13.52 -7.37
C SER A 38 4.16 14.19 -7.63
N ALA A 39 4.81 14.71 -6.58
CA ALA A 39 6.15 15.27 -6.68
C ALA A 39 7.20 14.18 -6.98
N ALA A 40 7.10 13.01 -6.33
CA ALA A 40 7.97 11.87 -6.59
C ALA A 40 7.85 11.41 -8.05
N LYS A 41 6.62 11.28 -8.57
CA LYS A 41 6.33 10.96 -9.98
C LYS A 41 7.04 11.89 -10.96
N LYS A 42 7.05 13.20 -10.68
CA LYS A 42 7.74 14.20 -11.51
C LYS A 42 9.26 14.08 -11.43
N ALA A 43 9.79 13.63 -10.29
CA ALA A 43 11.23 13.46 -10.08
C ALA A 43 11.77 12.11 -10.58
N TYR A 44 10.92 11.17 -10.94
CA TYR A 44 11.33 9.88 -11.49
C TYR A 44 11.38 9.91 -13.01
N ASP A 45 12.39 9.23 -13.57
CA ASP A 45 12.45 8.94 -15.01
C ASP A 45 11.83 7.58 -15.35
N SER A 46 11.92 6.61 -14.44
CA SER A 46 11.36 5.26 -14.60
C SER A 46 9.84 5.28 -14.74
N SER A 47 9.33 4.67 -15.82
CA SER A 47 7.90 4.45 -16.04
C SER A 47 7.28 3.58 -14.95
N THR A 48 7.98 2.54 -14.49
CA THR A 48 7.54 1.67 -13.39
C THR A 48 7.41 2.49 -12.10
N LYS A 49 8.38 3.35 -11.78
CA LYS A 49 8.28 4.22 -10.59
C LYS A 49 7.17 5.27 -10.71
N LYS A 50 6.90 5.77 -11.91
CA LYS A 50 5.74 6.65 -12.16
C LYS A 50 4.42 5.91 -11.92
N ALA A 51 4.29 4.69 -12.43
CA ALA A 51 3.12 3.85 -12.21
C ALA A 51 2.91 3.53 -10.72
N MET A 52 3.98 3.28 -9.97
CA MET A 52 3.88 3.14 -8.51
C MET A 52 3.27 4.37 -7.83
N CYS A 53 3.69 5.57 -8.24
CA CYS A 53 3.13 6.81 -7.70
C CYS A 53 1.65 6.95 -8.06
N ASP A 54 1.26 6.60 -9.28
CA ASP A 54 -0.14 6.62 -9.71
C ASP A 54 -1.01 5.65 -8.89
N ASN A 55 -0.51 4.44 -8.64
CA ASN A 55 -1.17 3.47 -7.78
C ASN A 55 -1.32 4.00 -6.35
N GLN A 56 -0.28 4.58 -5.77
CA GLN A 56 -0.37 5.15 -4.42
C GLN A 56 -1.33 6.34 -4.34
N ILE A 57 -1.39 7.19 -5.37
CA ILE A 57 -2.36 8.27 -5.47
C ILE A 57 -3.80 7.71 -5.53
N ALA A 58 -4.04 6.66 -6.31
CA ALA A 58 -5.34 6.01 -6.40
C ALA A 58 -5.77 5.39 -5.05
N ILE A 59 -4.84 4.76 -4.33
CA ILE A 59 -5.08 4.23 -2.99
C ILE A 59 -5.44 5.37 -2.02
N CYS A 60 -4.67 6.46 -2.00
CA CYS A 60 -4.99 7.63 -1.15
C CYS A 60 -6.38 8.21 -1.44
N ARG A 61 -6.77 8.30 -2.72
CA ARG A 61 -8.12 8.77 -3.11
C ARG A 61 -9.22 7.84 -2.59
N SER A 62 -9.00 6.53 -2.67
CA SER A 62 -9.91 5.53 -2.12
C SER A 62 -10.02 5.67 -0.60
N ASN A 63 -8.88 5.80 0.11
CA ASN A 63 -8.85 6.02 1.55
C ASN A 63 -9.61 7.29 1.97
N ILE A 64 -9.45 8.40 1.24
CA ILE A 64 -10.20 9.64 1.51
C ILE A 64 -11.71 9.40 1.42
N LYS A 65 -12.17 8.69 0.38
CA LYS A 65 -13.57 8.36 0.19
C LYS A 65 -14.11 7.52 1.34
N LEU A 66 -13.34 6.53 1.80
CA LEU A 66 -13.70 5.67 2.92
C LEU A 66 -13.77 6.43 4.25
N ILE A 67 -12.73 7.22 4.55
CA ILE A 67 -12.67 8.02 5.79
C ILE A 67 -13.86 9.01 5.83
N THR A 68 -14.13 9.69 4.71
CA THR A 68 -15.23 10.67 4.62
C THR A 68 -16.60 10.02 4.80
N ARG A 69 -16.81 8.83 4.20
CA ARG A 69 -18.05 8.04 4.39
C ARG A 69 -18.23 7.65 5.85
N LYS A 70 -17.17 7.15 6.51
CA LYS A 70 -17.20 6.75 7.92
C LYS A 70 -17.58 7.92 8.83
N THR A 71 -16.96 9.09 8.65
CA THR A 71 -17.32 10.30 9.42
C THR A 71 -18.80 10.63 9.28
N ARG A 72 -19.35 10.60 8.05
CA ARG A 72 -20.78 10.88 7.81
C ARG A 72 -21.71 9.89 8.52
N THR A 73 -21.38 8.59 8.50
CA THR A 73 -22.20 7.55 9.12
C THR A 73 -22.20 7.64 10.65
N VAL A 74 -21.06 8.00 11.27
CA VAL A 74 -20.96 8.20 12.71
C VAL A 74 -21.81 9.40 13.15
N THR A 75 -21.66 10.55 12.50
CA THR A 75 -22.49 11.74 12.81
C THR A 75 -23.98 11.43 12.67
N LYS A 76 -24.39 10.69 11.65
CA LYS A 76 -25.81 10.32 11.48
C LYS A 76 -26.33 9.36 12.56
N LYS A 77 -25.50 8.43 13.08
CA LYS A 77 -25.90 7.55 14.19
C LYS A 77 -25.96 8.30 15.53
N GLU A 78 -25.04 9.24 15.78
CA GLU A 78 -25.05 10.07 17.01
C GLU A 78 -26.23 11.05 17.06
N THR A 79 -26.69 11.56 15.91
CA THR A 79 -27.81 12.53 15.88
C THR A 79 -29.21 11.87 16.03
N VAL A 80 -29.32 10.54 16.05
CA VAL A 80 -30.62 9.82 16.08
C VAL A 80 -31.01 9.34 17.49
N VAL A 81 -30.21 9.62 18.53
CA VAL A 81 -30.59 9.32 19.91
C VAL A 81 -31.36 10.49 20.52
N LEU A 82 -32.61 10.70 20.07
CA LEU A 82 -33.69 11.42 20.76
C LEU A 82 -34.94 11.33 19.86
N GLU A 83 -35.67 10.22 19.93
CA GLU A 83 -37.14 10.14 20.06
C GLU A 83 -37.62 8.68 19.93
N LYS A 84 -38.69 8.37 20.65
CA LYS A 84 -39.10 7.04 21.12
C LYS A 84 -40.24 6.44 20.27
N ALA A 85 -40.34 5.11 20.34
CA ALA A 85 -41.52 4.25 20.21
C ALA A 85 -41.84 3.59 18.84
N ASP A 86 -41.86 2.26 18.93
CA ASP A 86 -42.77 1.28 18.30
C ASP A 86 -42.64 0.93 16.81
N SER A 87 -41.95 -0.18 16.53
CA SER A 87 -42.48 -1.29 15.72
C SER A 87 -41.45 -2.43 15.66
N ALA A 88 -41.94 -3.64 15.93
CA ALA A 88 -41.17 -4.87 15.95
C ALA A 88 -40.63 -5.23 14.56
N VAL A 89 -39.34 -4.97 14.35
CA VAL A 89 -38.49 -5.72 13.44
C VAL A 89 -37.41 -6.35 14.33
N PRO A 90 -37.16 -7.67 14.28
CA PRO A 90 -36.01 -8.25 14.97
C PRO A 90 -34.78 -7.42 14.58
N PRO A 91 -33.94 -6.97 15.52
CA PRO A 91 -32.79 -6.16 15.17
C PRO A 91 -31.87 -7.03 14.31
N GLU A 92 -31.91 -6.84 12.99
CA GLU A 92 -30.83 -7.26 12.11
C GLU A 92 -29.60 -6.56 12.70
N VAL A 93 -28.74 -7.34 13.35
CA VAL A 93 -27.58 -6.83 14.08
C VAL A 93 -26.77 -6.02 13.09
N ALA A 94 -26.89 -4.69 13.18
CA ALA A 94 -26.25 -3.77 12.25
C ALA A 94 -24.74 -3.97 12.38
N LYS A 95 -24.14 -4.69 11.42
CA LYS A 95 -22.71 -5.01 11.43
C LYS A 95 -21.89 -3.72 11.60
N ASP A 96 -20.86 -3.79 12.45
CA ASP A 96 -19.93 -2.68 12.62
C ASP A 96 -19.28 -2.27 11.29
N PRO A 97 -19.03 -0.96 11.07
CA PRO A 97 -18.32 -0.53 9.87
C PRO A 97 -16.95 -1.20 9.79
N VAL A 98 -16.65 -1.83 8.65
CA VAL A 98 -15.38 -2.53 8.43
C VAL A 98 -14.19 -1.56 8.54
N ARG A 99 -13.21 -1.92 9.36
CA ARG A 99 -11.97 -1.17 9.61
C ARG A 99 -10.78 -1.99 9.12
N LEU A 100 -10.50 -1.90 7.82
CA LEU A 100 -9.39 -2.58 7.19
C LEU A 100 -8.22 -1.62 6.94
N SER A 101 -7.00 -2.00 7.33
CA SER A 101 -5.75 -1.28 7.01
C SER A 101 -4.54 -2.21 7.04
N LEU A 102 -3.45 -1.79 6.39
CA LEU A 102 -2.16 -2.49 6.39
C LEU A 102 -1.11 -1.66 7.13
N SER A 103 -0.14 -2.33 7.77
CA SER A 103 0.96 -1.66 8.50
C SER A 103 1.91 -0.86 7.61
N VAL A 104 1.98 -1.21 6.32
CA VAL A 104 2.81 -0.56 5.31
C VAL A 104 1.99 -0.38 4.03
N SER A 105 2.32 0.63 3.24
CA SER A 105 1.65 0.89 1.96
C SER A 105 2.46 0.48 0.73
N SER A 106 3.75 0.17 0.90
CA SER A 106 4.51 -0.52 -0.14
C SER A 106 5.74 -1.22 0.40
N VAL A 107 6.28 -2.15 -0.41
CA VAL A 107 7.51 -2.88 -0.15
C VAL A 107 8.40 -2.87 -1.41
N GLU A 108 9.72 -2.96 -1.21
CA GLU A 108 10.71 -2.96 -2.28
C GLU A 108 11.64 -4.18 -2.15
N PHE A 109 11.60 -5.04 -3.17
CA PHE A 109 12.49 -6.19 -3.28
C PHE A 109 13.71 -5.90 -4.17
N LYS A 110 14.84 -6.54 -3.83
CA LYS A 110 16.00 -6.63 -4.71
C LYS A 110 15.69 -7.51 -5.91
N SER A 111 16.43 -7.30 -7.02
CA SER A 111 16.25 -8.09 -8.23
C SER A 111 16.52 -9.58 -8.04
N SER A 112 17.38 -9.95 -7.09
CA SER A 112 17.77 -11.34 -6.85
C SER A 112 16.69 -12.18 -6.20
N GLY A 113 15.65 -11.58 -5.59
CA GLY A 113 14.54 -12.33 -4.99
C GLY A 113 14.97 -13.43 -4.01
N LYS A 114 15.71 -13.06 -2.95
CA LYS A 114 16.22 -14.04 -1.97
C LYS A 114 15.21 -14.21 -0.82
N LYS A 115 15.08 -15.42 -0.27
CA LYS A 115 14.23 -15.68 0.91
C LYS A 115 14.56 -14.79 2.12
N SER A 116 15.81 -14.32 2.25
CA SER A 116 16.24 -13.41 3.32
C SER A 116 15.88 -11.94 3.08
N ASP A 117 15.39 -11.59 1.89
CA ASP A 117 14.86 -10.27 1.55
C ASP A 117 13.33 -10.30 1.70
N ASN A 118 12.83 -10.71 2.87
CA ASN A 118 11.41 -10.82 3.15
C ASN A 118 10.86 -9.54 3.79
N HIS A 119 9.55 -9.32 3.63
CA HIS A 119 8.86 -8.19 4.22
C HIS A 119 7.62 -8.63 4.98
N GLU A 120 7.42 -8.08 6.17
CA GLU A 120 6.22 -8.34 6.97
C GLU A 120 5.19 -7.23 6.82
N VAL A 121 3.93 -7.64 6.68
CA VAL A 121 2.77 -6.77 6.56
C VAL A 121 1.71 -7.25 7.55
N THR A 122 1.31 -6.39 8.47
CA THR A 122 0.22 -6.67 9.40
C THR A 122 -1.09 -6.19 8.80
N VAL A 123 -2.07 -7.09 8.73
CA VAL A 123 -3.46 -6.80 8.39
C VAL A 123 -4.20 -6.44 9.66
N ASN A 124 -4.77 -5.24 9.71
CA ASN A 124 -5.67 -4.84 10.78
C ASN A 124 -7.09 -4.79 10.20
N CYS A 125 -7.88 -5.84 10.42
CA CYS A 125 -9.34 -5.84 10.20
C CYS A 125 -10.04 -6.06 11.55
N ASN A 126 -11.20 -5.43 11.75
CA ASN A 126 -12.07 -5.69 12.91
C ASN A 126 -12.91 -6.98 12.75
N TYR A 127 -12.64 -7.76 11.69
CA TYR A 127 -13.24 -9.05 11.41
C TYR A 127 -12.13 -10.05 11.09
N ASP A 128 -12.32 -11.30 11.50
CA ASP A 128 -11.35 -12.38 11.26
C ASP A 128 -11.36 -12.87 9.81
N ASP A 129 -12.50 -12.74 9.13
CA ASP A 129 -12.70 -13.17 7.75
C ASP A 129 -12.21 -12.10 6.76
N TRP A 130 -11.00 -12.32 6.25
CA TRP A 130 -10.44 -11.55 5.14
C TRP A 130 -9.64 -12.45 4.20
N THR A 131 -9.65 -12.07 2.93
CA THR A 131 -8.95 -12.77 1.85
C THR A 131 -7.89 -11.85 1.24
N TYR A 132 -6.94 -12.43 0.50
CA TYR A 132 -5.91 -11.65 -0.17
C TYR A 132 -5.54 -12.24 -1.52
N THR A 133 -5.15 -11.37 -2.46
CA THR A 133 -4.59 -11.73 -3.76
C THR A 133 -3.25 -11.04 -3.94
N PHE A 134 -2.35 -11.64 -4.71
CA PHE A 134 -0.99 -11.13 -4.91
C PHE A 134 -0.48 -11.48 -6.33
N PRO A 135 0.55 -10.78 -6.84
CA PRO A 135 1.14 -11.08 -8.14
C PRO A 135 1.83 -12.45 -8.14
N GLU A 136 1.82 -13.17 -9.26
CA GLU A 136 2.38 -14.53 -9.38
C GLU A 136 3.86 -14.67 -9.00
N TRP A 137 4.64 -13.60 -9.14
CA TRP A 137 6.07 -13.58 -8.80
C TRP A 137 6.35 -13.24 -7.32
N VAL A 138 5.30 -13.15 -6.51
CA VAL A 138 5.36 -12.91 -5.07
C VAL A 138 4.82 -14.15 -4.37
N ASP A 139 5.51 -14.61 -3.34
CA ASP A 139 4.98 -15.61 -2.42
C ASP A 139 4.53 -14.93 -1.13
N VAL A 140 3.44 -15.43 -0.54
CA VAL A 140 2.90 -14.91 0.70
C VAL A 140 2.65 -16.05 1.67
N THR A 141 3.26 -15.97 2.85
CA THR A 141 2.95 -16.86 3.98
C THR A 141 2.09 -16.10 4.98
N LYS A 142 0.91 -16.64 5.33
CA LYS A 142 0.01 -16.08 6.35
C LYS A 142 0.23 -16.74 7.70
N ASN A 143 0.43 -15.93 8.74
CA ASN A 143 0.44 -16.36 10.14
C ASN A 143 -0.43 -15.42 10.98
N GLY A 144 -1.64 -15.88 11.33
CA GLY A 144 -2.66 -15.03 11.95
C GLY A 144 -2.97 -13.82 11.06
N ASN A 145 -2.76 -12.62 11.60
CA ASN A 145 -2.95 -11.35 10.88
C ASN A 145 -1.68 -10.81 10.21
N LYS A 146 -0.58 -11.56 10.21
CA LYS A 146 0.67 -11.18 9.54
C LYS A 146 0.82 -11.92 8.22
N LEU A 147 1.25 -11.17 7.21
CA LEU A 147 1.66 -11.66 5.90
C LEU A 147 3.18 -11.47 5.76
N THR A 148 3.91 -12.54 5.51
CA THR A 148 5.33 -12.49 5.15
C THR A 148 5.45 -12.67 3.65
N LEU A 149 5.98 -11.65 2.98
CA LEU A 149 6.14 -11.62 1.53
C LEU A 149 7.58 -11.93 1.15
N THR A 150 7.74 -12.76 0.13
CA THR A 150 8.99 -12.92 -0.63
C THR A 150 8.70 -12.73 -2.11
N ALA A 151 9.73 -12.47 -2.92
CA ALA A 151 9.59 -12.32 -4.35
C ALA A 151 10.59 -13.21 -5.08
N ASP A 152 10.15 -13.78 -6.20
CA ASP A 152 11.03 -14.47 -7.14
C ASP A 152 12.09 -13.52 -7.71
N PRO A 153 13.23 -14.03 -8.19
CA PRO A 153 14.19 -13.22 -8.92
C PRO A 153 13.52 -12.55 -10.13
N ASN A 154 13.74 -11.24 -10.27
CA ASN A 154 13.36 -10.53 -11.49
C ASN A 154 14.40 -10.82 -12.57
N LYS A 155 14.04 -11.62 -13.56
CA LYS A 155 14.92 -11.99 -14.69
C LYS A 155 14.70 -11.11 -15.95
N THR A 156 13.85 -10.09 -15.85
CA THR A 156 13.56 -9.19 -16.98
C THR A 156 14.56 -8.04 -17.05
N ASP A 157 14.69 -7.39 -18.21
CA ASP A 157 15.56 -6.21 -18.39
C ASP A 157 15.00 -4.93 -17.72
N GLY A 158 13.79 -5.01 -17.18
CA GLY A 158 13.03 -3.90 -16.60
C GLY A 158 12.75 -4.06 -15.11
N GLU A 159 12.42 -2.94 -14.48
CA GLU A 159 11.83 -2.96 -13.14
C GLU A 159 10.40 -3.47 -13.25
N ARG A 160 9.93 -4.26 -12.28
CA ARG A 160 8.55 -4.75 -12.26
C ARG A 160 7.82 -4.33 -11.00
N SER A 161 6.51 -4.30 -11.08
CA SER A 161 5.66 -3.89 -9.97
C SER A 161 4.31 -4.60 -10.00
N GLY A 162 3.67 -4.72 -8.84
CA GLY A 162 2.38 -5.38 -8.68
C GLY A 162 1.67 -4.92 -7.41
N VAL A 163 0.47 -5.43 -7.16
CA VAL A 163 -0.36 -5.03 -6.02
C VAL A 163 -0.82 -6.28 -5.29
N LEU A 164 -0.60 -6.33 -3.97
CA LEU A 164 -1.30 -7.25 -3.09
C LEU A 164 -2.58 -6.57 -2.60
N THR A 165 -3.73 -7.22 -2.77
CA THR A 165 -5.03 -6.70 -2.34
C THR A 165 -5.56 -7.56 -1.21
N VAL A 166 -5.86 -6.94 -0.06
CA VAL A 166 -6.61 -7.57 1.03
C VAL A 166 -8.06 -7.11 0.93
N LYS A 167 -9.01 -8.04 1.04
CA LYS A 167 -10.45 -7.77 1.07
C LYS A 167 -11.06 -8.26 2.37
N CYS A 168 -11.86 -7.41 3.00
CA CYS A 168 -12.64 -7.70 4.21
C CYS A 168 -14.06 -7.17 3.91
N TYR A 169 -14.99 -8.06 3.56
CA TYR A 169 -16.29 -7.71 2.95
C TYR A 169 -16.13 -6.76 1.74
N ASP A 170 -16.86 -5.65 1.72
CA ASP A 170 -16.84 -4.65 0.63
C ASP A 170 -15.64 -3.70 0.69
N GLU A 171 -14.84 -3.79 1.76
CA GLU A 171 -13.65 -2.96 1.94
C GLU A 171 -12.40 -3.68 1.42
N LYS A 172 -11.48 -2.89 0.83
CA LYS A 172 -10.18 -3.38 0.41
C LYS A 172 -9.05 -2.47 0.87
N ALA A 173 -7.90 -3.08 1.13
CA ALA A 173 -6.64 -2.38 1.34
C ALA A 173 -5.59 -2.95 0.38
N GLU A 174 -4.75 -2.08 -0.17
CA GLU A 174 -3.82 -2.42 -1.24
C GLU A 174 -2.39 -2.08 -0.81
N LEU A 175 -1.48 -3.01 -1.10
CA LEU A 175 -0.04 -2.88 -0.88
C LEU A 175 0.65 -2.84 -2.23
N MET A 176 1.39 -1.75 -2.49
CA MET A 176 2.21 -1.67 -3.69
C MET A 176 3.50 -2.49 -3.52
N ILE A 177 3.81 -3.34 -4.49
CA ILE A 177 5.01 -4.18 -4.48
C ILE A 177 5.89 -3.77 -5.66
N TYR A 178 7.15 -3.51 -5.37
CA TYR A 178 8.15 -3.11 -6.36
C TYR A 178 9.35 -4.03 -6.32
N GLN A 179 9.90 -4.35 -7.50
CA GLN A 179 11.13 -5.10 -7.58
C GLN A 179 12.07 -4.52 -8.63
N LYS A 180 13.32 -4.29 -8.22
CA LYS A 180 14.39 -3.78 -9.09
C LYS A 180 14.69 -4.74 -10.24
N LYS A 181 15.18 -4.20 -11.35
CA LYS A 181 15.80 -4.98 -12.43
C LYS A 181 17.18 -5.53 -12.03
N PRO A 182 17.66 -6.60 -12.67
CA PRO A 182 19.03 -7.05 -12.54
C PRO A 182 20.04 -5.93 -12.75
N PHE A 183 21.09 -5.91 -11.92
CA PHE A 183 22.23 -5.04 -12.15
C PHE A 183 23.05 -5.58 -13.33
N SER A 184 23.33 -4.73 -14.32
CA SER A 184 24.15 -5.10 -15.49
C SER A 184 25.50 -4.39 -15.43
N LEU A 185 26.60 -5.16 -15.40
CA LEU A 185 27.97 -4.65 -15.43
C LEU A 185 28.29 -3.87 -16.72
N LYS A 186 27.55 -4.07 -17.81
CA LYS A 186 27.69 -3.25 -19.04
C LYS A 186 27.43 -1.76 -18.77
N SER A 187 26.61 -1.43 -17.78
CA SER A 187 26.37 -0.04 -17.35
C SER A 187 27.59 0.65 -16.73
N LEU A 188 28.61 -0.11 -16.30
CA LEU A 188 29.83 0.45 -15.68
C LEU A 188 30.99 0.64 -16.69
N ILE A 189 30.92 -0.01 -17.86
CA ILE A 189 32.01 -0.05 -18.85
C ILE A 189 31.73 0.89 -20.05
N GLY A 190 30.53 1.48 -20.16
CA GLY A 190 30.11 2.33 -21.27
C GLY A 190 30.68 3.76 -21.31
N GLY A 191 31.77 4.05 -20.59
CA GLY A 191 32.39 5.37 -20.53
C GLY A 191 33.87 5.32 -20.92
N LYS A 192 34.16 5.02 -22.18
CA LYS A 192 35.38 5.43 -22.90
C LYS A 192 35.30 4.98 -24.37
N LYS A 193 34.90 5.92 -25.23
CA LYS A 193 35.50 6.08 -26.55
C LYS A 193 35.86 7.55 -26.68
#